data_AF-A0A2D0KP90-F1
#
_entry.id   AF-A0A2D0KP90-F1
#
_cell.length_a   1.000
_cell.length_b   1.000
_cell.length_c   1.000
_cell.angle_alpha   90.00
_cell.angle_beta   90.00
_cell.angle_gamma   90.00
#
_symmetry.space_group_name_H-M   'P 1'
#
loop_
_entity.id
_entity.type
_entity.pdbx_description
1 polymer ?
#
loop_
_entity_poly.entity_id
_entity_poly.type
_entity_poly.pdbx_seq_one_letter_code
_entity_poly.pdbx_strand_id
1 'polypeptide(L)'
;MDEKQLQAPATELTKNLKNARRFKSALPFPQKLTVETLIISWIAKGFNLVMERSHLEDYIFINFMLKTGYINESHHRAYMQLWEEINHIIPVPDLIVFLNYSAEHSLQHLHADETHGIRPKEFPDEVTKIKWIKGWHDEYQYFLNSLPENLRSRVMVCQGPDNINEFSDIVINKINMLRR
;
A
#
# COMPACT_ATOMS: atom_id res chain seq x y z
N MET A 1 -4.35 -62.84 26.80
CA MET A 1 -4.86 -61.59 27.37
C MET A 1 -3.82 -60.54 27.05
N ASP A 2 -4.07 -59.78 25.99
CA ASP A 2 -3.14 -58.88 25.32
C ASP A 2 -2.96 -57.56 26.07
N GLU A 3 -1.70 -57.19 26.35
CA GLU A 3 -1.30 -55.79 26.49
C GLU A 3 -1.01 -55.21 25.11
N LYS A 4 -2.05 -54.70 24.46
CA LYS A 4 -1.94 -53.71 23.39
C LYS A 4 -2.81 -52.54 23.76
N GLN A 5 -2.17 -51.41 24.12
CA GLN A 5 -2.54 -50.05 23.70
C GLN A 5 -1.75 -49.01 24.51
N LEU A 6 -0.60 -48.57 23.97
CA LEU A 6 -0.19 -47.18 24.11
C LEU A 6 0.78 -46.82 22.98
N GLN A 7 0.24 -46.56 21.79
CA GLN A 7 0.89 -45.77 20.74
C GLN A 7 -0.23 -45.21 19.86
N ALA A 8 -0.66 -43.99 20.18
CA ALA A 8 -1.58 -43.24 19.34
C ALA A 8 -0.86 -42.80 18.05
N PRO A 9 -1.54 -42.76 16.89
CA PRO A 9 -0.88 -42.67 15.60
C PRO A 9 -0.45 -41.22 15.30
N ALA A 10 0.80 -41.05 14.84
CA ALA A 10 1.38 -39.79 14.35
C ALA A 10 0.70 -39.21 13.09
N THR A 11 -0.50 -39.67 12.76
CA THR A 11 -1.20 -39.44 11.49
C THR A 11 -2.27 -38.35 11.58
N GLU A 12 -2.68 -37.91 12.78
CA GLU A 12 -3.62 -36.79 12.95
C GLU A 12 -2.95 -35.42 13.12
N LEU A 13 -1.76 -35.35 13.73
CA LEU A 13 -0.97 -34.11 13.84
C LEU A 13 -0.46 -33.62 12.47
N THR A 14 -0.19 -34.52 11.54
CA THR A 14 0.25 -34.18 10.18
C THR A 14 -0.90 -33.76 9.26
N LYS A 15 -2.16 -34.07 9.61
CA LYS A 15 -3.35 -33.59 8.87
C LYS A 15 -3.64 -32.13 9.17
N ASN A 16 -3.46 -31.69 10.43
CA ASN A 16 -3.63 -30.29 10.82
C ASN A 16 -2.48 -29.38 10.32
N LEU A 17 -1.27 -29.91 10.12
CA LEU A 17 -0.16 -29.18 9.49
C LEU A 17 -0.32 -29.01 7.96
N LYS A 18 -1.09 -29.87 7.28
CA LYS A 18 -1.39 -29.71 5.84
C LYS A 18 -2.45 -28.63 5.57
N ASN A 19 -3.36 -28.36 6.51
CA ASN A 19 -4.33 -27.28 6.40
C ASN A 19 -3.73 -25.89 6.69
N ALA A 20 -2.61 -25.81 7.42
CA ALA A 20 -1.88 -24.56 7.65
C ALA A 20 -1.19 -24.00 6.38
N ARG A 21 -1.00 -24.81 5.33
CA ARG A 21 -0.42 -24.38 4.05
C ARG A 21 -1.39 -23.65 3.12
N ARG A 22 -2.64 -23.42 3.54
CA ARG A 22 -3.66 -22.70 2.77
C ARG A 22 -3.86 -21.23 3.16
N PHE A 23 -3.15 -20.72 4.16
CA PHE A 23 -3.05 -19.28 4.42
C PHE A 23 -1.83 -18.68 3.70
N LYS A 24 -1.91 -18.61 2.37
CA LYS A 24 -1.08 -17.69 1.56
C LYS A 24 -1.68 -16.27 1.51
N SER A 25 -2.54 -15.94 2.47
CA SER A 25 -2.99 -14.58 2.76
C SER A 25 -2.43 -14.14 4.12
N ALA A 26 -1.13 -14.39 4.35
CA ALA A 26 -0.40 -13.53 5.27
C ALA A 26 -0.52 -12.13 4.69
N LEU A 27 -1.42 -11.34 5.28
CA LEU A 27 -1.59 -9.91 5.03
C LEU A 27 -0.22 -9.22 4.92
N PRO A 28 -0.13 -8.04 4.27
CA PRO A 28 1.11 -7.25 4.14
C PRO A 28 1.71 -6.75 5.49
N PHE A 29 1.29 -7.31 6.61
CA PHE A 29 1.50 -6.88 7.97
C PHE A 29 2.97 -6.90 8.46
N PRO A 30 3.74 -8.00 8.37
CA PRO A 30 5.11 -8.01 8.89
C PRO A 30 6.07 -7.12 8.08
N GLN A 31 5.76 -6.83 6.81
CA GLN A 31 6.57 -5.91 6.00
C GLN A 31 6.33 -4.43 6.37
N LYS A 32 5.13 -4.07 6.80
CA LYS A 32 4.79 -2.67 7.10
C LYS A 32 5.47 -2.16 8.37
N LEU A 33 5.37 -2.92 9.47
CA LEU A 33 6.04 -2.59 10.75
C LEU A 33 7.55 -2.31 10.60
N THR A 34 8.20 -2.97 9.64
CA THR A 34 9.62 -2.77 9.36
C THR A 34 9.92 -1.45 8.64
N VAL A 35 9.04 -0.99 7.75
CA VAL A 35 9.22 0.28 7.01
C VAL A 35 9.11 1.46 7.96
N GLU A 36 8.17 1.41 8.90
CA GLU A 36 7.85 2.56 9.74
C GLU A 36 8.92 2.78 10.82
N THR A 37 9.41 1.67 11.38
CA THR A 37 10.59 1.69 12.26
C THR A 37 11.83 2.22 11.53
N LEU A 38 12.00 1.87 10.25
CA LEU A 38 13.11 2.32 9.44
C LEU A 38 13.03 3.83 9.18
N ILE A 39 11.86 4.36 8.84
CA ILE A 39 11.61 5.81 8.65
C ILE A 39 12.05 6.59 9.90
N ILE A 40 11.58 6.17 11.09
CA ILE A 40 11.90 6.84 12.36
C ILE A 40 13.41 6.83 12.61
N SER A 41 14.08 5.68 12.40
CA SER A 41 15.53 5.56 12.58
C SER A 41 16.33 6.48 11.67
N TRP A 42 15.97 6.60 10.38
CA TRP A 42 16.70 7.46 9.44
C TRP A 42 16.48 8.94 9.71
N ILE A 43 15.25 9.32 10.08
CA ILE A 43 14.93 10.70 10.47
C ILE A 43 15.70 11.09 11.74
N ALA A 44 15.77 10.19 12.74
CA ALA A 44 16.55 10.43 13.95
C ALA A 44 18.05 10.64 13.69
N LYS A 45 18.57 10.13 12.58
CA LYS A 45 19.95 10.34 12.12
C LYS A 45 20.14 11.59 11.25
N GLY A 46 19.07 12.36 11.00
CA GLY A 46 19.11 13.62 10.26
C GLY A 46 19.10 13.47 8.73
N PHE A 47 18.68 12.32 8.20
CA PHE A 47 18.57 12.13 6.75
C PHE A 47 17.24 12.66 6.20
N ASN A 48 17.27 13.20 4.98
CA ASN A 48 16.05 13.44 4.20
C ASN A 48 15.62 12.11 3.55
N LEU A 49 14.32 11.80 3.59
CA LEU A 49 13.77 10.57 3.02
C LEU A 49 12.86 10.88 1.85
N VAL A 50 13.04 10.13 0.76
CA VAL A 50 12.13 10.06 -0.38
C VAL A 50 11.56 8.65 -0.40
N MET A 51 10.23 8.53 -0.46
CA MET A 51 9.55 7.24 -0.40
C MET A 51 8.59 7.08 -1.57
N GLU A 52 8.62 5.89 -2.18
CA GLU A 52 7.62 5.47 -3.14
C GLU A 52 6.41 4.90 -2.40
N ARG A 53 5.35 5.71 -2.38
CA ARG A 53 4.15 5.54 -1.56
C ARG A 53 4.41 5.74 -0.07
N SER A 54 3.43 6.32 0.62
CA SER A 54 3.48 6.56 2.07
C SER A 54 2.51 5.66 2.85
N HIS A 55 2.71 5.55 4.16
CA HIS A 55 1.78 4.88 5.07
C HIS A 55 0.35 5.47 5.02
N LEU A 56 0.21 6.73 4.57
CA LEU A 56 -1.08 7.37 4.39
C LEU A 56 -1.94 6.69 3.29
N GLU A 57 -1.30 6.08 2.30
CA GLU A 57 -1.99 5.45 1.17
C GLU A 57 -2.61 4.10 1.52
N ASP A 58 -2.23 3.50 2.65
CA ASP A 58 -2.84 2.25 3.10
C ASP A 58 -4.34 2.36 3.30
N TYR A 59 -4.80 3.54 3.70
CA TYR A 59 -6.21 3.90 3.77
C TYR A 59 -6.96 3.69 2.44
N ILE A 60 -6.31 4.02 1.32
CA ILE A 60 -6.87 3.92 -0.03
C ILE A 60 -7.13 2.45 -0.36
N PHE A 61 -6.12 1.60 -0.13
CA PHE A 61 -6.23 0.18 -0.47
C PHE A 61 -7.21 -0.56 0.42
N ILE A 62 -7.22 -0.31 1.73
CA ILE A 62 -8.14 -1.01 2.64
C ILE A 62 -9.61 -0.60 2.39
N ASN A 63 -9.86 0.66 2.04
CA ASN A 63 -11.20 1.14 1.67
C ASN A 63 -11.67 0.53 0.35
N PHE A 64 -10.78 0.49 -0.65
CA PHE A 64 -11.09 -0.20 -1.90
C PHE A 64 -11.46 -1.67 -1.64
N MET A 65 -10.70 -2.38 -0.79
CA MET A 65 -10.99 -3.78 -0.46
C MET A 65 -12.35 -3.96 0.21
N LEU A 66 -12.76 -3.03 1.10
CA LEU A 66 -14.08 -3.05 1.72
C LEU A 66 -15.18 -2.80 0.67
N LYS A 67 -15.06 -1.73 -0.13
CA LYS A 67 -16.04 -1.36 -1.16
C LYS A 67 -16.25 -2.44 -2.21
N THR A 68 -15.20 -3.19 -2.52
CA THR A 68 -15.25 -4.29 -3.50
C THR A 68 -15.65 -5.63 -2.89
N GLY A 69 -15.86 -5.70 -1.56
CA GLY A 69 -16.32 -6.89 -0.85
C GLY A 69 -15.25 -7.95 -0.61
N TYR A 70 -13.96 -7.64 -0.78
CA TYR A 70 -12.88 -8.59 -0.48
C TYR A 70 -12.66 -8.78 1.02
N ILE A 71 -13.01 -7.76 1.82
CA ILE A 71 -12.99 -7.82 3.27
C ILE A 71 -14.36 -7.41 3.83
N ASN A 72 -14.65 -7.87 5.06
CA ASN A 72 -15.83 -7.44 5.79
C ASN A 72 -15.50 -6.23 6.68
N GLU A 73 -16.54 -5.61 7.25
CA GLU A 73 -16.40 -4.44 8.13
C GLU A 73 -15.55 -4.72 9.38
N SER A 74 -15.58 -5.95 9.91
CA SER A 74 -14.80 -6.29 11.11
C SER A 74 -13.30 -6.28 10.83
N HIS A 75 -12.87 -6.79 9.67
CA HIS A 75 -11.48 -6.77 9.23
C HIS A 75 -11.03 -5.33 8.94
N HIS A 76 -11.89 -4.56 8.26
CA HIS A 76 -11.61 -3.15 7.97
C HIS A 76 -11.43 -2.35 9.26
N ARG A 77 -12.35 -2.48 10.23
CA ARG A 77 -12.28 -1.79 11.52
C ARG A 77 -11.00 -2.13 12.28
N ALA A 78 -10.65 -3.41 12.37
CA ALA A 78 -9.43 -3.83 13.06
C ALA A 78 -8.17 -3.25 12.40
N TYR A 79 -8.12 -3.22 11.07
CA TYR A 79 -7.02 -2.61 10.34
C TYR A 79 -6.94 -1.09 10.58
N MET A 80 -8.08 -0.41 10.49
CA MET A 80 -8.15 1.05 10.66
C MET A 80 -7.72 1.50 12.06
N GLN A 81 -8.13 0.77 13.11
CA GLN A 81 -7.68 1.05 14.48
C GLN A 81 -6.16 0.97 14.60
N LEU A 82 -5.55 -0.08 14.04
CA LEU A 82 -4.09 -0.19 14.06
C LEU A 82 -3.41 0.91 13.24
N TRP A 83 -3.96 1.22 12.07
CA TRP A 83 -3.41 2.26 11.20
C TRP A 83 -3.43 3.64 11.88
N GLU A 84 -4.50 3.95 12.63
CA GLU A 84 -4.58 5.17 13.45
C GLU A 84 -3.46 5.23 14.51
N GLU A 85 -3.26 4.14 15.26
CA GLU A 85 -2.20 4.06 16.27
C GLU A 85 -0.80 4.23 15.64
N ILE A 86 -0.57 3.61 14.49
CA ILE A 86 0.71 3.73 13.76
C ILE A 86 0.92 5.16 13.24
N ASN A 87 -0.11 5.81 12.71
CA ASN A 87 -0.03 7.17 12.20
C ASN A 87 0.28 8.21 13.28
N HIS A 88 -0.09 7.94 14.53
CA HIS A 88 0.29 8.81 15.65
C HIS A 88 1.80 8.78 15.94
N ILE A 89 2.50 7.73 15.52
CA ILE A 89 3.93 7.54 15.80
C ILE A 89 4.79 8.02 14.62
N ILE A 90 4.31 7.86 13.39
CA ILE A 90 5.09 8.20 12.20
C ILE A 90 4.99 9.71 11.93
N PRO A 91 6.13 10.39 11.69
CA PRO A 91 6.09 11.79 11.32
C PRO A 91 5.36 12.01 9.99
N VAL A 92 4.58 13.08 9.97
CA VAL A 92 3.88 13.53 8.78
C VAL A 92 4.90 13.99 7.72
N PRO A 93 4.76 13.60 6.43
CA PRO A 93 5.64 14.06 5.37
C PRO A 93 5.70 15.58 5.25
N ASP A 94 6.87 16.15 4.98
CA ASP A 94 7.03 17.57 4.69
C ASP A 94 6.42 17.95 3.34
N LEU A 95 6.51 17.05 2.36
CA LEU A 95 5.96 17.18 1.02
C LEU A 95 5.31 15.85 0.61
N ILE A 96 4.13 15.94 -0.01
CA ILE A 96 3.45 14.81 -0.65
C ILE A 96 3.41 15.11 -2.14
N VAL A 97 4.09 14.29 -2.94
CA VAL A 97 4.07 14.43 -4.40
C VAL A 97 3.03 13.47 -4.97
N PHE A 98 1.98 14.02 -5.57
CA PHE A 98 0.91 13.24 -6.18
C PHE A 98 1.04 13.24 -7.70
N LEU A 99 1.36 12.08 -8.27
CA LEU A 99 1.46 11.89 -9.72
C LEU A 99 0.05 11.62 -10.28
N ASN A 100 -0.58 12.65 -10.82
CA ASN A 100 -1.98 12.61 -11.26
C ASN A 100 -2.13 12.05 -12.67
N TYR A 101 -1.81 10.78 -12.85
CA TYR A 101 -2.14 10.07 -14.10
C TYR A 101 -3.61 9.64 -14.10
N SER A 102 -4.24 9.67 -15.28
CA SER A 102 -5.57 9.10 -15.44
C SER A 102 -5.52 7.57 -15.31
N ALA A 103 -6.67 6.97 -14.97
CA ALA A 103 -6.79 5.52 -14.94
C ALA A 103 -6.53 4.91 -16.33
N GLU A 104 -6.99 5.58 -17.40
CA GLU A 104 -6.77 5.16 -18.78
C GLU A 104 -5.28 5.17 -19.14
N HIS A 105 -4.55 6.22 -18.78
CA HIS A 105 -3.11 6.31 -19.00
C HIS A 105 -2.36 5.20 -18.26
N SER A 106 -2.76 4.91 -17.02
CA SER A 106 -2.18 3.85 -16.20
C SER A 106 -2.45 2.46 -16.79
N LEU A 107 -3.66 2.21 -17.27
CA LEU A 107 -4.03 0.96 -17.95
C LEU A 107 -3.25 0.76 -19.26
N GLN A 108 -3.08 1.82 -20.05
CA GLN A 108 -2.29 1.77 -21.28
C GLN A 108 -0.82 1.43 -21.00
N HIS A 109 -0.21 2.07 -20.00
CA HIS A 109 1.16 1.76 -19.58
C HIS A 109 1.31 0.32 -19.09
N LEU A 110 0.39 -0.15 -18.23
CA LEU A 110 0.40 -1.54 -17.78
C LEU A 110 0.31 -2.53 -18.94
N HIS A 111 -0.57 -2.27 -19.91
CA HIS A 111 -0.71 -3.12 -21.08
C HIS A 111 0.55 -3.11 -21.96
N ALA A 112 1.17 -1.94 -22.14
CA ALA A 112 2.43 -1.82 -22.85
C ALA A 112 3.55 -2.60 -22.15
N ASP A 113 3.71 -2.44 -20.84
CA ASP A 113 4.74 -3.14 -20.06
C ASP A 113 4.58 -4.66 -20.10
N GLU A 114 3.34 -5.15 -20.01
CA GLU A 114 3.01 -6.57 -20.14
C GLU A 114 3.31 -7.10 -21.55
N THR A 115 3.01 -6.31 -22.60
CA THR A 115 3.24 -6.68 -24.00
C THR A 115 4.73 -6.72 -24.34
N HIS A 116 5.53 -5.79 -23.78
CA HIS A 116 6.97 -5.73 -23.97
C HIS A 116 7.75 -6.65 -23.01
N GLY A 117 7.07 -7.37 -22.12
CA GLY A 117 7.70 -8.29 -21.17
C GLY A 117 8.49 -7.60 -20.06
N ILE A 118 8.29 -6.29 -19.84
CA ILE A 118 8.85 -5.54 -18.71
C ILE A 118 8.22 -6.04 -17.41
N ARG A 119 6.93 -6.38 -17.45
CA ARG A 119 6.15 -6.84 -16.30
C ARG A 119 5.38 -8.13 -16.63
N PRO A 120 5.27 -9.09 -15.70
CA PRO A 120 4.36 -10.22 -15.86
C PRO A 120 2.89 -9.78 -15.76
N LYS A 121 1.98 -10.62 -16.24
CA LYS A 121 0.53 -10.44 -16.01
C LYS A 121 0.21 -10.76 -14.55
N GLU A 122 -0.02 -9.70 -13.76
CA GLU A 122 -0.27 -9.82 -12.32
C GLU A 122 -1.73 -10.02 -11.94
N PHE A 123 -2.64 -9.66 -12.85
CA PHE A 123 -4.08 -9.72 -12.60
C PHE A 123 -4.67 -11.04 -13.11
N PRO A 124 -5.72 -11.57 -12.44
CA PRO A 124 -6.38 -12.80 -12.87
C PRO A 124 -6.96 -12.71 -14.28
N ASP A 125 -7.50 -11.53 -14.62
CA ASP A 125 -8.14 -11.24 -15.90
C ASP A 125 -8.22 -9.71 -16.13
N GLU A 126 -8.51 -9.30 -17.36
CA GLU A 126 -8.58 -7.87 -17.75
C GLU A 126 -9.74 -7.12 -17.08
N VAL A 127 -10.87 -7.78 -16.80
CA VAL A 127 -12.01 -7.13 -16.14
C VAL A 127 -11.65 -6.78 -14.71
N THR A 128 -11.00 -7.70 -14.00
CA THR A 128 -10.47 -7.50 -12.66
C THR A 128 -9.40 -6.41 -12.66
N LYS A 129 -8.49 -6.42 -13.62
CA LYS A 129 -7.47 -5.35 -13.78
C LYS A 129 -8.12 -3.98 -13.90
N ILE A 130 -9.03 -3.81 -14.85
CA ILE A 130 -9.71 -2.52 -15.09
C ILE A 130 -10.47 -2.08 -13.82
N LYS A 131 -11.19 -2.99 -13.17
CA LYS A 131 -11.90 -2.71 -11.91
C LYS A 131 -10.95 -2.20 -10.83
N TRP A 132 -9.78 -2.81 -10.68
CA TRP A 132 -8.80 -2.44 -9.65
C TRP A 132 -8.15 -1.10 -9.94
N ILE A 133 -7.64 -0.89 -11.16
CA ILE A 133 -6.97 0.36 -11.52
C ILE A 133 -7.93 1.56 -11.44
N LYS A 134 -9.16 1.43 -11.94
CA LYS A 134 -10.16 2.49 -11.83
C LYS A 134 -10.59 2.72 -10.38
N GLY A 135 -10.84 1.66 -9.62
CA GLY A 135 -11.24 1.79 -8.22
C GLY A 135 -10.15 2.44 -7.36
N TRP A 136 -8.87 2.09 -7.56
CA TRP A 136 -7.77 2.77 -6.87
C TRP A 136 -7.68 4.24 -7.27
N HIS A 137 -7.80 4.56 -8.55
CA HIS A 137 -7.83 5.95 -9.01
C HIS A 137 -8.92 6.75 -8.28
N ASP A 138 -10.14 6.22 -8.21
CA ASP A 138 -11.26 6.86 -7.52
C ASP A 138 -10.97 7.07 -6.02
N GLU A 139 -10.37 6.07 -5.34
CA GLU A 139 -9.97 6.22 -3.95
C GLU A 139 -8.85 7.26 -3.75
N TYR A 140 -7.87 7.36 -4.67
CA TYR A 140 -6.83 8.40 -4.61
C TYR A 140 -7.46 9.79 -4.75
N GLN A 141 -8.38 9.98 -5.70
CA GLN A 141 -9.09 11.26 -5.88
C GLN A 141 -9.91 11.60 -4.63
N TYR A 142 -10.64 10.63 -4.08
CA TYR A 142 -11.41 10.81 -2.84
C TYR A 142 -10.51 11.17 -1.66
N PHE A 143 -9.39 10.46 -1.49
CA PHE A 143 -8.43 10.69 -0.43
C PHE A 143 -7.87 12.11 -0.48
N LEU A 144 -7.42 12.58 -1.65
CA LEU A 144 -6.88 13.93 -1.81
C LEU A 144 -7.89 15.03 -1.48
N ASN A 145 -9.14 14.86 -1.92
CA ASN A 145 -10.21 15.79 -1.61
C ASN A 145 -10.54 15.81 -0.11
N SER A 146 -10.40 14.67 0.56
CA SER A 146 -10.72 14.48 1.97
C SER A 146 -9.55 14.77 2.91
N LEU A 147 -8.37 15.12 2.39
CA LEU A 147 -7.20 15.43 3.23
C LEU A 147 -7.49 16.62 4.15
N PRO A 148 -7.07 16.57 5.43
CA PRO A 148 -7.15 17.73 6.31
C PRO A 148 -6.23 18.84 5.80
N GLU A 149 -6.56 20.09 6.12
CA GLU A 149 -5.91 21.30 5.56
C GLU A 149 -4.40 21.34 5.77
N ASN A 150 -3.93 20.85 6.92
CA ASN A 150 -2.50 20.75 7.26
C ASN A 150 -1.74 19.81 6.32
N LEU A 151 -2.38 18.78 5.77
CA LEU A 151 -1.79 17.86 4.78
C LEU A 151 -1.99 18.38 3.37
N ARG A 152 -3.17 18.94 3.07
CA ARG A 152 -3.52 19.46 1.74
C ARG A 152 -2.51 20.51 1.25
N SER A 153 -2.08 21.41 2.13
CA SER A 153 -1.07 22.44 1.80
C SER A 153 0.31 21.87 1.42
N ARG A 154 0.61 20.64 1.85
CA ARG A 154 1.83 19.89 1.56
C ARG A 154 1.73 19.03 0.31
N VAL A 155 0.55 18.93 -0.31
CA VAL A 155 0.38 18.20 -1.56
C VAL A 155 0.87 19.04 -2.73
N MET A 156 1.65 18.42 -3.60
CA MET A 156 2.04 18.93 -4.91
C MET A 156 1.52 17.98 -5.98
N VAL A 157 0.57 18.45 -6.78
CA VAL A 157 -0.03 17.67 -7.86
C VAL A 157 0.80 17.83 -9.13
N CYS A 158 1.25 16.72 -9.70
CA CYS A 158 2.06 16.68 -10.92
C CYS A 158 1.25 16.05 -12.06
N GLN A 159 1.11 16.78 -13.18
CA GLN A 159 0.32 16.34 -14.34
C GLN A 159 1.19 15.73 -15.47
N GLY A 160 2.48 15.49 -15.23
CA GLY A 160 3.41 14.97 -16.24
C GLY A 160 4.87 15.06 -15.79
N PRO A 161 5.36 14.13 -14.94
CA PRO A 161 6.74 14.12 -14.42
C PRO A 161 7.79 13.69 -15.45
N ASP A 162 7.44 13.55 -16.73
CA ASP A 162 8.26 12.86 -17.74
C ASP A 162 9.62 13.55 -17.99
N ASN A 163 9.76 14.83 -17.63
CA ASN A 163 11.05 15.50 -17.52
C ASN A 163 11.56 15.50 -16.07
N ILE A 164 12.47 14.58 -15.76
CA ILE A 164 12.99 14.37 -14.40
C ILE A 164 13.71 15.61 -13.82
N ASN A 165 14.37 16.41 -14.67
CA ASN A 165 15.10 17.59 -14.21
C ASN A 165 14.12 18.68 -13.78
N GLU A 166 13.14 18.98 -14.62
CA GLU A 166 12.08 19.95 -14.30
C GLU A 166 11.26 19.50 -13.09
N PHE A 167 10.92 18.21 -13.02
CA PHE A 167 10.23 17.63 -11.88
C PHE A 167 11.03 17.82 -10.57
N SER A 168 12.33 17.54 -10.61
CA SER A 168 13.22 17.70 -9.44
C SER A 168 13.31 19.16 -8.99
N ASP A 169 13.42 20.09 -9.92
CA ASP A 169 13.45 21.53 -9.61
C ASP A 169 12.15 21.99 -8.95
N ILE A 170 10.99 21.53 -9.46
CA ILE A 170 9.68 21.83 -8.89
C ILE A 170 9.58 21.30 -7.44
N VAL A 171 10.01 20.05 -7.20
CA VAL A 171 10.05 19.42 -5.87
C VAL A 171 10.92 20.24 -4.92
N ILE A 172 12.16 20.58 -5.31
CA ILE A 172 13.11 21.32 -4.47
C ILE A 172 12.55 22.70 -4.14
N ASN A 173 11.99 23.41 -5.12
CA ASN A 173 11.40 24.72 -4.91
C ASN A 173 10.23 24.69 -3.92
N LYS A 174 9.36 23.68 -4.04
CA LYS A 174 8.24 23.51 -3.11
C LYS A 174 8.70 23.21 -1.68
N ILE A 175 9.71 22.36 -1.50
CA ILE A 175 10.32 22.08 -0.17
C ILE A 175 10.88 23.37 0.43
N ASN A 176 11.61 24.16 -0.35
CA ASN A 176 12.18 25.42 0.11
C ASN A 176 11.12 26.45 0.53
N MET A 177 9.96 26.47 -0.14
CA MET A 177 8.83 27.31 0.26
C MET A 177 8.19 26.86 1.58
N LEU A 178 8.06 25.55 1.81
CA LEU A 178 7.43 25.00 3.02
C LEU A 178 8.32 25.11 4.28
N ARG A 179 9.63 25.29 4.10
CA ARG A 179 10.61 25.48 5.19
C ARG A 179 10.75 26.92 5.68
N ARG A 180 10.15 27.89 4.98
CA ARG A 180 10.19 29.34 5.32
C ARG A 180 8.95 29.76 6.08
#